data_AF-A0A495QTM1-F1
#
_entry.id   AF-A0A495QTM1-F1
#
_cell.length_a   1.000
_cell.length_b   1.000
_cell.length_c   1.000
_cell.angle_alpha   90.00
_cell.angle_beta   90.00
_cell.angle_gamma   90.00
#
_symmetry.space_group_name_H-M   'P 1'
#
loop_
_entity.id
_entity.type
_entity.pdbx_description
1 polymer ?
#
loop_
_entity_poly.entity_id
_entity_poly.type
_entity_poly.pdbx_seq_one_letter_code
_entity_poly.pdbx_strand_id
1 'polypeptide(L)'
;MTSETPTAVVPLTRAQKILAGVGGVFFAGLAGLGGYGSFASVRDVAEPWFGDQAWIVPAGVDLGILALVSVALLLEWLAMPLPALRWMAMAFTGATVWLNVSAAHGDATGMVMHAAMPVLFVTFIEAVRHAIRRRAGIAAGTVREGIPATRWMLAPLSTFRLWRRMVLWQITSYPQALVAEQRRRHALALLGAHYGRKWKAKAPADVVWMLRDGVMLDQALARVTELTAPAPTVPEPRVPEPAPKKAPRKKAGPQAPRTRVPRSVATDNEARALALLDAEPGITGAELGRRLNISARQGQRLLSRLARPAPDSSTQPSTTSAS
;
A
#
# COMPACT_ATOMS: atom_id res chain seq x y z
N MET A 1 -0.25 20.91 -12.88
CA MET A 1 -1.37 20.15 -12.30
C MET A 1 -1.23 18.71 -12.73
N THR A 2 -0.52 17.88 -11.95
CA THR A 2 -0.54 16.44 -12.13
C THR A 2 -1.84 15.94 -11.52
N SER A 3 -2.72 15.39 -12.35
CA SER A 3 -3.97 14.75 -11.93
C SER A 3 -3.63 13.63 -10.95
N GLU A 4 -3.80 13.88 -9.65
CA GLU A 4 -3.74 12.81 -8.66
C GLU A 4 -4.85 11.82 -9.03
N THR A 5 -4.44 10.63 -9.45
CA THR A 5 -5.39 9.57 -9.72
C THR A 5 -5.96 9.19 -8.35
N PRO A 6 -7.29 9.29 -8.13
CA PRO A 6 -7.88 8.84 -6.88
C PRO A 6 -7.39 7.42 -6.62
N THR A 7 -6.93 7.13 -5.40
CA THR A 7 -6.58 5.76 -5.00
C THR A 7 -7.79 4.87 -5.23
N ALA A 8 -7.83 4.22 -6.39
CA ALA A 8 -8.96 3.41 -6.79
C ALA A 8 -9.11 2.28 -5.77
N VAL A 9 -10.29 2.16 -5.17
CA VAL A 9 -10.58 1.04 -4.27
C VAL A 9 -10.41 -0.24 -5.08
N VAL A 10 -9.41 -1.05 -4.72
CA VAL A 10 -9.19 -2.33 -5.40
C VAL A 10 -10.44 -3.20 -5.19
N PRO A 11 -11.11 -3.63 -6.28
CA PRO A 11 -12.29 -4.46 -6.17
C PRO A 11 -11.94 -5.80 -5.50
N LEU A 12 -12.87 -6.36 -4.74
CA LEU A 12 -12.69 -7.68 -4.15
C LEU A 12 -12.47 -8.72 -5.26
N THR A 13 -11.51 -9.62 -5.05
CA THR A 13 -11.34 -10.77 -5.94
C THR A 13 -12.55 -11.70 -5.84
N ARG A 14 -12.75 -12.55 -6.85
CA ARG A 14 -13.87 -13.52 -6.83
C ARG A 14 -13.83 -14.42 -5.59
N ALA A 15 -12.65 -14.92 -5.24
CA ALA A 15 -12.44 -15.73 -4.04
C ALA A 15 -12.81 -14.97 -2.76
N GLN A 16 -12.43 -13.69 -2.64
CA GLN A 16 -12.80 -12.86 -1.50
C GLN A 16 -14.31 -12.62 -1.41
N LYS A 17 -14.99 -12.40 -2.55
CA LYS A 17 -16.46 -12.25 -2.59
C LYS A 17 -17.17 -13.54 -2.15
N ILE A 18 -16.72 -14.69 -2.65
CA ILE A 18 -17.27 -15.99 -2.26
C ILE A 18 -17.04 -16.22 -0.76
N LEU A 19 -15.83 -16.00 -0.25
CA LEU A 19 -15.53 -16.17 1.16
C LEU A 19 -16.36 -15.24 2.04
N ALA A 20 -16.56 -13.98 1.64
CA ALA A 20 -17.41 -13.04 2.35
C ALA A 20 -18.89 -13.50 2.33
N GLY A 21 -19.39 -14.00 1.20
CA GLY A 21 -20.73 -14.53 1.08
C GLY A 21 -20.95 -15.78 1.95
N VAL A 22 -20.07 -16.77 1.84
CA VAL A 22 -20.10 -18.01 2.65
C VAL A 22 -19.97 -17.69 4.14
N GLY A 23 -19.03 -16.82 4.51
CA GLY A 23 -18.88 -16.36 5.89
C GLY A 23 -20.12 -15.64 6.40
N GLY A 24 -20.77 -14.83 5.56
CA GLY A 24 -22.04 -14.19 5.88
C GLY A 24 -23.17 -15.20 6.12
N VAL A 25 -23.25 -16.27 5.32
CA VAL A 25 -24.24 -17.35 5.50
C VAL A 25 -23.98 -18.11 6.81
N PHE A 26 -22.75 -18.50 7.09
CA PHE A 26 -22.42 -19.17 8.36
C PHE A 26 -22.73 -18.29 9.56
N PHE A 27 -22.39 -17.01 9.49
CA PHE A 27 -22.71 -16.07 10.55
C PHE A 27 -24.22 -15.88 10.73
N ALA A 28 -24.98 -15.76 9.63
CA ALA A 28 -26.43 -15.68 9.70
C ALA A 28 -27.05 -16.94 10.34
N GLY A 29 -26.54 -18.13 10.00
CA GLY A 29 -26.94 -19.38 10.63
C GLY A 29 -26.63 -19.41 12.13
N LEU A 30 -25.41 -19.05 12.52
CA LEU A 30 -25.01 -18.96 13.93
C LEU A 30 -25.84 -17.93 14.70
N ALA A 31 -26.09 -16.76 14.10
CA ALA A 31 -26.94 -15.72 14.68
C ALA A 31 -28.39 -16.22 14.85
N GLY A 32 -28.90 -17.02 13.91
CA GLY A 32 -30.23 -17.66 14.03
C GLY A 32 -30.30 -18.65 15.18
N LEU A 33 -29.33 -19.58 15.30
CA LEU A 33 -29.28 -20.54 16.40
C LEU A 33 -29.08 -19.86 17.76
N GLY A 34 -28.12 -18.93 17.85
CA GLY A 34 -27.85 -18.18 19.07
C GLY A 34 -28.99 -17.26 19.45
N GLY A 35 -29.63 -16.64 18.45
CA GLY A 35 -30.81 -15.79 18.61
C GLY A 35 -32.00 -16.59 19.15
N TYR A 36 -32.25 -17.80 18.67
CA TYR A 36 -33.31 -18.67 19.20
C TYR A 36 -33.11 -18.98 20.70
N GLY A 37 -31.88 -19.36 21.09
CA GLY A 37 -31.55 -19.62 22.50
C GLY A 37 -31.66 -18.36 23.37
N SER A 38 -31.09 -17.25 22.90
CA SER A 38 -31.16 -15.93 23.56
C SER A 38 -32.60 -15.46 23.73
N PHE A 39 -33.44 -15.66 22.72
CA PHE A 39 -34.84 -15.25 22.73
C PHE A 39 -35.62 -15.95 23.85
N ALA A 40 -35.45 -17.26 23.99
CA ALA A 40 -36.08 -18.02 25.07
C ALA A 40 -35.61 -17.53 26.44
N SER A 41 -34.29 -17.44 26.65
CA SER A 41 -33.72 -16.99 27.93
C SER A 41 -34.18 -15.58 28.34
N VAL A 42 -34.18 -14.64 27.40
CA VAL A 42 -34.61 -13.26 27.67
C VAL A 42 -36.12 -13.18 27.88
N ARG A 43 -36.92 -13.98 27.17
CA ARG A 43 -38.37 -14.08 27.39
C ARG A 43 -38.66 -14.57 28.80
N ASP A 44 -38.00 -15.63 29.26
CA ASP A 44 -38.21 -16.21 30.59
C ASP A 44 -37.84 -15.20 31.69
N VAL A 45 -36.76 -14.45 31.49
CA VAL A 45 -36.39 -13.33 32.37
C VAL A 45 -37.47 -12.25 32.37
N ALA A 46 -38.10 -11.95 31.23
CA ALA A 46 -39.12 -10.90 31.13
C ALA A 46 -40.52 -11.31 31.63
N GLU A 47 -40.81 -12.61 31.74
CA GLU A 47 -42.11 -13.17 32.10
C GLU A 47 -42.72 -12.56 33.39
N PRO A 48 -41.97 -12.35 34.49
CA PRO A 48 -42.53 -11.77 35.72
C PRO A 48 -43.09 -10.35 35.57
N TRP A 49 -42.64 -9.60 34.56
CA TRP A 49 -43.04 -8.21 34.32
C TRP A 49 -44.03 -8.06 33.17
N PHE A 50 -43.97 -8.95 32.17
CA PHE A 50 -44.72 -8.83 30.91
C PHE A 50 -45.69 -9.98 30.64
N GLY A 51 -45.69 -11.04 31.45
CA GLY A 51 -46.58 -12.20 31.30
C GLY A 51 -46.56 -12.77 29.87
N ASP A 52 -47.75 -12.96 29.29
CA ASP A 52 -47.92 -13.48 27.93
C ASP A 52 -47.24 -12.63 26.85
N GLN A 53 -46.97 -11.35 27.12
CA GLN A 53 -46.32 -10.41 26.21
C GLN A 53 -44.80 -10.34 26.38
N ALA A 54 -44.19 -11.20 27.21
CA ALA A 54 -42.75 -11.21 27.45
C ALA A 54 -41.89 -11.36 26.19
N TRP A 55 -42.43 -11.95 25.12
CA TRP A 55 -41.77 -12.07 23.82
C TRP A 55 -41.44 -10.71 23.16
N ILE A 56 -42.15 -9.63 23.53
CA ILE A 56 -41.92 -8.28 23.01
C ILE A 56 -40.53 -7.77 23.43
N VAL A 57 -40.04 -8.15 24.61
CA VAL A 57 -38.75 -7.68 25.12
C VAL A 57 -37.58 -8.13 24.23
N PRO A 58 -37.34 -9.44 24.01
CA PRO A 58 -36.26 -9.87 23.11
C PRO A 58 -36.50 -9.42 21.67
N ALA A 59 -37.76 -9.48 21.18
CA ALA A 59 -38.07 -9.04 19.82
C ALA A 59 -37.76 -7.55 19.59
N GLY A 60 -38.16 -6.68 20.53
CA GLY A 60 -37.94 -5.24 20.46
C GLY A 60 -36.47 -4.87 20.60
N VAL A 61 -35.73 -5.54 21.49
CA VAL A 61 -34.29 -5.34 21.66
C VAL A 61 -33.54 -5.73 20.39
N ASP A 62 -33.76 -6.93 19.86
CA ASP A 62 -33.05 -7.43 18.68
C ASP A 62 -33.41 -6.64 17.42
N LEU A 63 -34.70 -6.33 17.22
CA LEU A 63 -35.13 -5.50 16.10
C LEU A 63 -34.53 -4.08 16.19
N GLY A 64 -34.47 -3.52 17.40
CA GLY A 64 -33.80 -2.24 17.67
C GLY A 64 -32.31 -2.28 17.34
N ILE A 65 -31.60 -3.32 17.76
CA ILE A 65 -30.18 -3.53 17.43
C ILE A 65 -29.99 -3.62 15.91
N LEU A 66 -30.77 -4.49 15.24
CA LEU A 66 -30.66 -4.69 13.79
C LEU A 66 -30.92 -3.38 13.03
N ALA A 67 -31.93 -2.61 13.42
CA ALA A 67 -32.23 -1.30 12.83
C ALA A 67 -31.09 -0.29 13.05
N LEU A 68 -30.64 -0.12 14.30
CA LEU A 68 -29.57 0.81 14.66
C LEU A 68 -28.24 0.46 13.98
N VAL A 69 -27.87 -0.83 13.98
CA VAL A 69 -26.66 -1.32 13.31
C VAL A 69 -26.76 -1.09 11.81
N SER A 70 -27.89 -1.40 11.18
CA SER A 70 -28.06 -1.24 9.73
C SER A 70 -27.91 0.23 9.31
N VAL A 71 -28.57 1.16 10.01
CA VAL A 71 -28.44 2.59 9.73
C VAL A 71 -27.02 3.07 10.03
N ALA A 72 -26.42 2.61 11.14
CA ALA A 72 -25.05 2.96 11.45
C ALA A 72 -24.06 2.48 10.36
N LEU A 73 -24.22 1.25 9.85
CA LEU A 73 -23.38 0.71 8.77
C LEU A 73 -23.59 1.47 7.46
N LEU A 74 -24.83 1.86 7.14
CA LEU A 74 -25.13 2.69 5.98
C LEU A 74 -24.42 4.05 6.08
N LEU A 75 -24.51 4.71 7.22
CA LEU A 75 -23.85 6.01 7.46
C LEU A 75 -22.32 5.91 7.38
N GLU A 76 -21.73 4.81 7.86
CA GLU A 76 -20.31 4.53 7.69
C GLU A 76 -19.94 4.35 6.21
N TRP A 77 -20.79 3.67 5.44
CA TRP A 77 -20.59 3.49 4.00
C TRP A 77 -20.66 4.83 3.26
N LEU A 78 -21.56 5.72 3.67
CA LEU A 78 -21.69 7.08 3.13
C LEU A 78 -20.59 8.05 3.63
N ALA A 79 -19.60 7.56 4.39
CA ALA A 79 -18.55 8.38 5.01
C ALA A 79 -19.08 9.50 5.93
N MET A 80 -20.27 9.31 6.52
CA MET A 80 -20.93 10.22 7.45
C MET A 80 -21.26 9.50 8.77
N PRO A 81 -20.27 9.04 9.56
CA PRO A 81 -20.53 8.28 10.77
C PRO A 81 -21.24 9.14 11.82
N LEU A 82 -22.32 8.59 12.42
CA LEU A 82 -23.03 9.21 13.53
C LEU A 82 -22.79 8.39 14.82
N PRO A 83 -21.85 8.80 15.70
CA PRO A 83 -21.46 8.02 16.87
C PRO A 83 -22.60 7.75 17.86
N ALA A 84 -23.65 8.59 17.88
CA ALA A 84 -24.82 8.40 18.74
C ALA A 84 -25.53 7.06 18.48
N LEU A 85 -25.73 6.67 17.22
CA LEU A 85 -26.34 5.38 16.88
C LEU A 85 -25.47 4.22 17.37
N ARG A 86 -24.14 4.39 17.36
CA ARG A 86 -23.20 3.38 17.86
C ARG A 86 -23.35 3.20 19.36
N TRP A 87 -23.38 4.30 20.11
CA TRP A 87 -23.56 4.23 21.55
C TRP A 87 -24.91 3.61 21.92
N MET A 88 -25.97 3.94 21.18
CA MET A 88 -27.29 3.34 21.40
C MET A 88 -27.29 1.84 21.06
N ALA A 89 -26.74 1.43 19.91
CA ALA A 89 -26.61 0.02 19.57
C ALA A 89 -25.80 -0.74 20.63
N MET A 90 -24.73 -0.14 21.15
CA MET A 90 -23.93 -0.77 22.21
C MET A 90 -24.69 -0.87 23.54
N ALA A 91 -25.51 0.12 23.87
CA ALA A 91 -26.37 0.04 25.06
C ALA A 91 -27.37 -1.11 24.94
N PHE A 92 -28.03 -1.25 23.79
CA PHE A 92 -28.98 -2.35 23.54
C PHE A 92 -28.29 -3.72 23.54
N THR A 93 -27.10 -3.83 22.94
CA THR A 93 -26.27 -5.02 23.05
C THR A 93 -25.91 -5.33 24.49
N GLY A 94 -25.46 -4.33 25.27
CA GLY A 94 -25.13 -4.50 26.67
C GLY A 94 -26.31 -5.00 27.48
N ALA A 95 -27.51 -4.47 27.21
CA ALA A 95 -28.76 -4.95 27.78
C ALA A 95 -29.06 -6.40 27.37
N THR A 96 -28.83 -6.77 26.10
CA THR A 96 -29.00 -8.15 25.61
C THR A 96 -28.09 -9.12 26.34
N VAL A 97 -26.80 -8.78 26.49
CA VAL A 97 -25.82 -9.58 27.23
C VAL A 97 -26.25 -9.70 28.69
N TRP A 98 -26.63 -8.59 29.32
CA TRP A 98 -27.09 -8.58 30.71
C TRP A 98 -28.30 -9.50 30.93
N LEU A 99 -29.33 -9.40 30.08
CA LEU A 99 -30.54 -10.22 30.19
C LEU A 99 -30.21 -11.71 29.98
N ASN A 100 -29.38 -12.04 28.99
CA ASN A 100 -28.91 -13.41 28.77
C ASN A 100 -28.14 -13.97 29.98
N VAL A 101 -27.21 -13.20 30.52
CA VAL A 101 -26.41 -13.58 31.69
C VAL A 101 -27.29 -13.73 32.94
N SER A 102 -28.30 -12.87 33.11
CA SER A 102 -29.22 -12.96 34.25
C SER A 102 -30.03 -14.25 34.28
N ALA A 103 -30.30 -14.85 33.11
CA ALA A 103 -30.97 -16.15 33.01
C ALA A 103 -30.14 -17.29 33.62
N ALA A 104 -28.83 -17.11 33.83
CA ALA A 104 -27.96 -18.09 34.47
C ALA A 104 -28.03 -18.07 36.01
N HIS A 105 -28.80 -17.15 36.62
CA HIS A 105 -29.03 -17.07 38.07
C HIS A 105 -27.75 -17.11 38.94
N GLY A 106 -26.64 -16.57 38.44
CA GLY A 106 -25.35 -16.49 39.15
C GLY A 106 -24.39 -17.65 38.90
N ASP A 107 -24.76 -18.68 38.14
CA ASP A 107 -23.82 -19.74 37.74
C ASP A 107 -22.80 -19.22 36.72
N ALA A 108 -21.50 -19.29 37.06
CA ALA A 108 -20.43 -18.78 36.23
C ALA A 108 -20.38 -19.44 34.85
N THR A 109 -20.68 -20.74 34.77
CA THR A 109 -20.65 -21.48 33.51
C THR A 109 -21.82 -21.07 32.61
N GLY A 110 -23.04 -21.03 33.16
CA GLY A 110 -24.23 -20.56 32.48
C GLY A 110 -24.07 -19.12 31.99
N MET A 111 -23.51 -18.21 32.80
CA MET A 111 -23.25 -16.83 32.39
C MET A 111 -22.37 -16.76 31.13
N VAL A 112 -21.30 -17.57 31.07
CA VAL A 112 -20.44 -17.63 29.89
C VAL A 112 -21.19 -18.19 28.68
N MET A 113 -21.95 -19.27 28.85
CA MET A 113 -22.71 -19.89 27.77
C MET A 113 -23.75 -18.93 27.17
N HIS A 114 -24.50 -18.22 28.01
CA HIS A 114 -25.51 -17.26 27.58
C HIS A 114 -24.91 -15.97 27.01
N ALA A 115 -23.72 -15.54 27.46
CA ALA A 115 -23.03 -14.37 26.91
C ALA A 115 -22.35 -14.63 25.55
N ALA A 116 -21.96 -15.88 25.27
CA ALA A 116 -21.12 -16.22 24.13
C ALA A 116 -21.72 -15.77 22.78
N MET A 117 -23.01 -16.04 22.56
CA MET A 117 -23.68 -15.75 21.29
C MET A 117 -23.82 -14.23 21.03
N PRO A 118 -24.33 -13.42 21.96
CA PRO A 118 -24.35 -11.96 21.80
C PRO A 118 -22.96 -11.34 21.59
N VAL A 119 -21.93 -11.82 22.29
CA VAL A 119 -20.54 -11.33 22.13
C VAL A 119 -19.99 -11.64 20.73
N LEU A 120 -20.26 -12.86 20.23
CA LEU A 120 -19.88 -13.24 18.87
C LEU A 120 -20.57 -12.35 17.82
N PHE A 121 -21.86 -12.05 18.02
CA PHE A 121 -22.62 -11.17 17.14
C PHE A 121 -21.99 -9.78 17.04
N VAL A 122 -21.67 -9.16 18.17
CA VAL A 122 -21.07 -7.82 18.23
C VAL A 122 -19.71 -7.80 17.56
N THR A 123 -18.89 -8.82 17.83
CA THR A 123 -17.55 -8.95 17.25
C THR A 123 -17.61 -9.00 15.73
N PHE A 124 -18.56 -9.77 15.17
CA PHE A 124 -18.75 -9.84 13.73
C PHE A 124 -19.25 -8.51 13.14
N ILE A 125 -20.26 -7.88 13.74
CA ILE A 125 -20.76 -6.57 13.28
C ILE A 125 -19.65 -5.52 13.31
N GLU A 126 -18.78 -5.51 14.32
CA GLU A 126 -17.64 -4.60 14.40
C GLU A 126 -16.60 -4.90 13.31
N ALA A 127 -16.36 -6.18 12.99
CA ALA A 127 -15.49 -6.56 11.88
C ALA A 127 -16.05 -6.07 10.52
N VAL A 128 -17.36 -6.24 10.29
CA VAL A 128 -18.05 -5.73 9.10
C VAL A 128 -17.96 -4.20 9.04
N ARG A 129 -18.23 -3.51 10.15
CA ARG A 129 -18.12 -2.05 10.27
C ARG A 129 -16.71 -1.58 9.93
N HIS A 130 -15.69 -2.22 10.51
CA HIS A 130 -14.29 -1.89 10.26
C HIS A 130 -13.96 -2.02 8.77
N ALA A 131 -14.42 -3.10 8.11
CA ALA A 131 -14.21 -3.31 6.69
C ALA A 131 -14.92 -2.24 5.83
N ILE A 132 -16.17 -1.91 6.13
CA ILE A 132 -16.95 -0.87 5.43
C ILE A 132 -16.29 0.49 5.61
N ARG A 133 -16.04 0.93 6.85
CA ARG A 133 -15.42 2.22 7.15
C ARG A 133 -14.07 2.38 6.45
N ARG A 134 -13.25 1.33 6.45
CA ARG A 134 -11.95 1.37 5.78
C ARG A 134 -12.10 1.48 4.27
N ARG A 135 -13.01 0.72 3.65
CA ARG A 135 -13.25 0.80 2.18
C ARG A 135 -13.89 2.13 1.77
N ALA A 136 -14.91 2.58 2.50
CA ALA A 136 -15.57 3.87 2.28
C ALA A 136 -14.60 5.03 2.50
N GLY A 137 -13.76 4.97 3.53
CA GLY A 137 -12.76 5.99 3.79
C GLY A 137 -11.60 6.01 2.78
N ILE A 138 -11.24 4.86 2.18
CA ILE A 138 -10.34 4.84 1.01
C ILE A 138 -11.03 5.49 -0.19
N ALA A 139 -12.29 5.16 -0.44
CA ALA A 139 -13.07 5.74 -1.55
C ALA A 139 -13.25 7.26 -1.42
N ALA A 140 -13.48 7.76 -0.19
CA ALA A 140 -13.65 9.17 0.13
C ALA A 140 -12.30 9.91 0.30
N GLY A 141 -11.16 9.23 0.19
CA GLY A 141 -9.83 9.82 0.39
C GLY A 141 -9.53 10.25 1.84
N THR A 142 -10.33 9.82 2.82
CA THR A 142 -10.19 10.21 4.24
C THR A 142 -9.24 9.29 5.01
N VAL A 143 -8.99 8.07 4.51
CA VAL A 143 -8.08 7.12 5.14
C VAL A 143 -6.64 7.52 4.87
N ARG A 144 -5.94 7.90 5.94
CA ARG A 144 -4.49 8.11 5.93
C ARG A 144 -3.79 6.80 6.29
N GLU A 145 -2.85 6.40 5.45
CA GLU A 145 -1.94 5.30 5.71
C GLU A 145 -0.97 5.71 6.84
N GLY A 146 -1.06 5.01 7.97
CA GLY A 146 -0.23 5.30 9.15
C GLY A 146 1.25 4.98 8.92
N ILE A 147 2.13 5.71 9.60
CA ILE A 147 3.57 5.39 9.59
C ILE A 147 3.80 4.10 10.40
N PRO A 148 4.59 3.12 9.90
CA PRO A 148 4.86 1.88 10.61
C PRO A 148 5.37 2.09 12.04
N ALA A 149 4.81 1.36 13.00
CA ALA A 149 5.18 1.42 14.42
C ALA A 149 6.69 1.19 14.65
N THR A 150 7.30 0.28 13.88
CA THR A 150 8.74 0.02 13.92
C THR A 150 9.58 1.28 13.66
N ARG A 151 9.11 2.17 12.77
CA ARG A 151 9.80 3.44 12.49
C ARG A 151 9.63 4.46 13.60
N TRP A 152 8.50 4.43 14.30
CA TRP A 152 8.32 5.22 15.53
C TRP A 152 9.34 4.80 16.59
N MET A 153 9.60 3.51 16.74
CA MET A 153 10.62 2.99 17.67
C MET A 153 12.04 3.35 17.23
N LEU A 154 12.38 3.12 15.96
CA LEU A 154 13.75 3.29 15.47
C LEU A 154 14.15 4.76 15.26
N ALA A 155 13.20 5.64 14.93
CA ALA A 155 13.51 7.02 14.55
C ALA A 155 12.40 8.03 14.91
N PRO A 156 12.02 8.15 16.20
CA PRO A 156 10.81 8.86 16.65
C PRO A 156 10.77 10.33 16.19
N LEU A 157 11.88 11.07 16.33
CA LEU A 157 11.93 12.49 15.93
C LEU A 157 11.79 12.69 14.42
N SER A 158 12.41 11.81 13.62
CA SER A 158 12.31 11.88 12.16
C SER A 158 10.90 11.50 11.68
N THR A 159 10.29 10.53 12.38
CA THR A 159 8.96 10.03 12.13
C THR A 159 7.91 11.09 12.48
N PHE A 160 8.05 11.78 13.61
CA PHE A 160 7.19 12.90 13.98
C PHE A 160 7.23 14.04 12.94
N ARG A 161 8.43 14.40 12.45
CA ARG A 161 8.58 15.41 11.39
C ARG A 161 7.90 14.98 10.09
N LEU A 162 8.04 13.69 9.71
CA LEU A 162 7.37 13.15 8.53
C LEU A 162 5.85 13.16 8.70
N TRP A 163 5.35 12.68 9.85
CA TRP A 163 3.92 12.69 10.18
C TRP A 163 3.33 14.10 10.13
N ARG A 164 3.99 15.08 10.77
CA ARG A 164 3.54 16.48 10.73
C ARG A 164 3.44 17.00 9.29
N ARG A 165 4.40 16.65 8.42
CA ARG A 165 4.36 17.01 6.99
C ARG A 165 3.23 16.31 6.26
N MET A 166 3.00 15.01 6.51
CA MET A 166 1.87 14.28 5.92
C MET A 166 0.54 14.98 6.25
N VAL A 167 0.36 15.40 7.50
CA VAL A 167 -0.84 16.15 7.93
C VAL A 167 -0.92 17.51 7.23
N LEU A 168 0.16 18.29 7.25
CA LEU A 168 0.16 19.65 6.68
C LEU A 168 0.04 19.69 5.16
N TRP A 169 0.58 18.68 4.46
CA TRP A 169 0.57 18.59 3.01
C TRP A 169 -0.59 17.73 2.49
N GLN A 170 -1.47 17.27 3.40
CA GLN A 170 -2.58 16.36 3.09
C GLN A 170 -2.14 15.09 2.32
N ILE A 171 -0.90 14.64 2.51
CA ILE A 171 -0.41 13.39 1.93
C ILE A 171 -0.99 12.24 2.76
N THR A 172 -1.90 11.49 2.15
CA THR A 172 -2.59 10.36 2.79
C THR A 172 -1.79 9.06 2.71
N SER A 173 -0.79 8.95 1.83
CA SER A 173 0.01 7.73 1.64
C SER A 173 1.41 7.83 2.24
N TYR A 174 1.80 6.80 3.00
CA TYR A 174 3.11 6.76 3.65
C TYR A 174 4.28 6.62 2.65
N PRO A 175 4.25 5.72 1.65
CA PRO A 175 5.24 5.67 0.59
C PRO A 175 5.39 6.98 -0.19
N GLN A 176 4.27 7.63 -0.51
CA GLN A 176 4.31 8.94 -1.19
C GLN A 176 4.99 10.00 -0.33
N ALA A 177 4.68 10.04 0.97
CA ALA A 177 5.32 10.96 1.90
C ALA A 177 6.83 10.73 2.02
N LEU A 178 7.26 9.47 2.00
CA LEU A 178 8.67 9.09 1.97
C LEU A 178 9.39 9.61 0.72
N VAL A 179 8.80 9.43 -0.45
CA VAL A 179 9.36 9.92 -1.72
C VAL A 179 9.43 11.45 -1.73
N ALA A 180 8.36 12.12 -1.27
CA ALA A 180 8.34 13.58 -1.16
C ALA A 180 9.44 14.12 -0.23
N GLU A 181 9.60 13.51 0.94
CA GLU A 181 10.67 13.87 1.89
C GLU A 181 12.07 13.58 1.33
N GLN A 182 12.25 12.47 0.59
CA GLN A 182 13.52 12.16 -0.07
C GLN A 182 13.86 13.20 -1.14
N ARG A 183 12.92 13.54 -2.03
CA ARG A 183 13.10 14.57 -3.08
C ARG A 183 13.44 15.92 -2.48
N ARG A 184 12.73 16.32 -1.42
CA ARG A 184 13.01 17.55 -0.69
C ARG A 184 14.42 17.55 -0.09
N ARG A 185 14.85 16.47 0.57
CA ARG A 185 16.22 16.39 1.13
C ARG A 185 17.27 16.47 0.04
N HIS A 186 17.04 15.84 -1.10
CA HIS A 186 17.92 15.95 -2.26
C HIS A 186 18.01 17.40 -2.75
N ALA A 187 16.90 18.11 -2.89
CA ALA A 187 16.89 19.53 -3.27
C ALA A 187 17.65 20.42 -2.26
N LEU A 188 17.48 20.18 -0.96
CA LEU A 188 18.26 20.87 0.08
C LEU A 188 19.77 20.59 -0.04
N ALA A 189 20.15 19.37 -0.42
CA ALA A 189 21.55 19.01 -0.65
C ALA A 189 22.12 19.70 -1.89
N LEU A 190 21.37 19.79 -2.99
CA LEU A 190 21.77 20.52 -4.20
C LEU A 190 22.00 22.01 -3.92
N LEU A 191 21.06 22.66 -3.21
CA LEU A 191 21.22 24.06 -2.80
C LEU A 191 22.44 24.25 -1.87
N GLY A 192 22.67 23.32 -0.95
CA GLY A 192 23.84 23.32 -0.09
C GLY A 192 25.15 23.18 -0.86
N ALA A 193 25.19 22.34 -1.89
CA ALA A 193 26.34 22.16 -2.76
C ALA A 193 26.60 23.41 -3.63
N HIS A 194 25.55 24.04 -4.17
CA HIS A 194 25.67 25.20 -5.05
C HIS A 194 26.02 26.50 -4.28
N TYR A 195 25.33 26.80 -3.18
CA TYR A 195 25.51 28.07 -2.45
C TYR A 195 26.42 27.98 -1.21
N GLY A 196 26.79 26.75 -0.78
CA GLY A 196 27.62 26.47 0.38
C GLY A 196 26.89 26.51 1.73
N ARG A 197 27.65 26.62 2.83
CA ARG A 197 27.12 26.54 4.21
C ARG A 197 26.01 27.55 4.54
N LYS A 198 26.03 28.75 3.93
CA LYS A 198 25.03 29.80 4.12
C LYS A 198 23.94 29.81 3.03
N TRP A 199 23.65 28.66 2.42
CA TRP A 199 22.70 28.57 1.29
C TRP A 199 21.33 29.19 1.59
N LYS A 200 20.80 29.07 2.81
CA LYS A 200 19.48 29.63 3.18
C LYS A 200 19.39 31.14 3.04
N ALA A 201 20.51 31.86 3.18
CA ALA A 201 20.57 33.30 3.04
C ALA A 201 20.88 33.75 1.60
N LYS A 202 21.41 32.85 0.77
CA LYS A 202 21.83 33.13 -0.61
C LYS A 202 20.82 32.67 -1.65
N ALA A 203 20.10 31.58 -1.37
CA ALA A 203 19.08 31.04 -2.23
C ALA A 203 17.82 31.94 -2.22
N PRO A 204 17.04 31.96 -3.32
CA PRO A 204 15.79 32.70 -3.38
C PRO A 204 14.84 32.36 -2.22
N ALA A 205 14.29 33.39 -1.57
CA ALA A 205 13.51 33.24 -0.34
C ALA A 205 12.21 32.45 -0.54
N ASP A 206 11.60 32.57 -1.72
CA ASP A 206 10.45 31.77 -2.16
C ASP A 206 10.77 30.28 -2.18
N VAL A 207 11.89 29.87 -2.78
CA VAL A 207 12.33 28.46 -2.83
C VAL A 207 12.66 27.94 -1.43
N VAL A 208 13.31 28.76 -0.59
CA VAL A 208 13.59 28.39 0.80
C VAL A 208 12.29 28.18 1.58
N TRP A 209 11.31 29.07 1.40
CA TRP A 209 9.99 28.96 2.02
C TRP A 209 9.23 27.72 1.55
N MET A 210 9.13 27.49 0.22
CA MET A 210 8.50 26.30 -0.37
C MET A 210 9.15 25.02 0.14
N LEU A 211 10.48 24.96 0.17
CA LEU A 211 11.24 23.85 0.73
C LEU A 211 11.30 23.84 2.26
N ARG A 212 10.79 24.82 3.00
CA ARG A 212 10.74 24.76 4.47
C ARG A 212 9.38 24.24 4.89
N ASP A 213 8.36 24.94 4.44
CA ASP A 213 6.96 24.74 4.80
C ASP A 213 6.33 23.62 3.94
N GLY A 214 6.96 23.32 2.79
CA GLY A 214 6.62 22.20 1.91
C GLY A 214 5.41 22.43 1.04
N VAL A 215 5.10 23.71 0.82
CA VAL A 215 4.07 24.16 -0.10
C VAL A 215 4.68 24.19 -1.50
N MET A 216 3.91 23.82 -2.53
CA MET A 216 4.36 23.80 -3.94
C MET A 216 5.66 23.00 -4.16
N LEU A 217 5.76 21.79 -3.59
CA LEU A 217 7.00 20.99 -3.62
C LEU A 217 7.53 20.80 -5.05
N ASP A 218 6.68 20.46 -6.02
CA ASP A 218 7.11 20.24 -7.40
C ASP A 218 7.70 21.52 -8.04
N GLN A 219 7.10 22.68 -7.77
CA GLN A 219 7.62 23.96 -8.21
C GLN A 219 8.98 24.25 -7.58
N ALA A 220 9.12 23.99 -6.28
CA ALA A 220 10.38 24.13 -5.57
C ALA A 220 11.48 23.23 -6.16
N LEU A 221 11.15 21.96 -6.48
CA LEU A 221 12.08 21.01 -7.08
C LEU A 221 12.53 21.46 -8.48
N ALA A 222 11.61 21.96 -9.31
CA ALA A 222 11.92 22.49 -10.63
C ALA A 222 12.87 23.69 -10.53
N ARG A 223 12.54 24.66 -9.66
CA ARG A 223 13.36 25.86 -9.42
C ARG A 223 14.75 25.50 -8.90
N VAL A 224 14.87 24.53 -8.00
CA VAL A 224 16.18 24.06 -7.52
C VAL A 224 16.99 23.47 -8.66
N THR A 225 16.36 22.70 -9.55
CA THR A 225 17.03 22.11 -10.71
C THR A 225 17.53 23.20 -11.66
N GLU A 226 16.73 24.23 -11.92
CA GLU A 226 17.14 25.40 -12.72
C GLU A 226 18.31 26.16 -12.09
N LEU A 227 18.24 26.44 -10.79
CA LEU A 227 19.27 27.19 -10.06
C LEU A 227 20.59 26.42 -9.94
N THR A 228 20.53 25.09 -9.89
CA THR A 228 21.70 24.22 -9.71
C THR A 228 22.18 23.59 -11.02
N ALA A 229 21.54 23.91 -12.14
CA ALA A 229 21.99 23.47 -13.45
C ALA A 229 23.43 23.95 -13.70
N PRO A 230 24.32 23.10 -14.24
CA PRO A 230 25.65 23.53 -14.63
C PRO A 230 25.52 24.68 -15.63
N ALA A 231 26.32 25.74 -15.47
CA ALA A 231 26.39 26.78 -16.48
C ALA A 231 26.71 26.13 -17.83
N PRO A 232 26.02 26.51 -18.93
CA PRO A 232 26.36 25.99 -20.24
C PRO A 232 27.83 26.29 -20.48
N THR A 233 28.63 25.25 -20.66
CA THR A 233 30.00 25.38 -21.11
C THR A 233 29.96 26.04 -22.47
N VAL A 234 30.17 27.34 -22.52
CA VAL A 234 30.49 28.04 -23.77
C VAL A 234 31.71 27.31 -24.33
N PRO A 235 31.65 26.72 -25.53
CA PRO A 235 32.81 26.10 -26.12
C PRO A 235 33.89 27.17 -26.23
N GLU A 236 34.93 27.05 -25.41
CA GLU A 236 36.10 27.91 -25.47
C GLU A 236 36.64 27.83 -26.91
N PRO A 237 36.93 28.97 -27.59
CA PRO A 237 37.41 28.94 -28.96
C PRO A 237 38.65 28.07 -29.04
N ARG A 238 38.55 26.97 -29.79
CA ARG A 238 39.66 26.05 -30.01
C ARG A 238 40.75 26.81 -30.75
N VAL A 239 41.73 27.34 -30.01
CA VAL A 239 43.00 27.79 -30.57
C VAL A 239 43.63 26.57 -31.23
N PRO A 240 44.00 26.63 -32.52
CA PRO A 240 44.57 25.48 -33.21
C PRO A 240 45.93 25.12 -32.59
N GLU A 241 45.97 23.97 -31.95
CA GLU A 241 47.17 23.35 -31.39
C GLU A 241 48.11 22.92 -32.54
N PRO A 242 49.42 23.19 -32.47
CA PRO A 242 50.37 22.81 -33.52
C PRO A 242 50.55 21.28 -33.55
N ALA A 243 50.72 20.75 -34.76
CA ALA A 243 50.75 19.32 -35.07
C ALA A 243 51.78 18.52 -34.23
N PRO A 244 51.45 17.27 -33.82
CA PRO A 244 52.29 16.50 -32.91
C PRO A 244 53.48 15.87 -33.64
N LYS A 245 54.69 16.08 -33.09
CA LYS A 245 55.89 15.30 -33.44
C LYS A 245 55.85 13.92 -32.78
N LYS A 246 56.14 12.88 -33.57
CA LYS A 246 56.18 11.47 -33.16
C LYS A 246 57.42 11.15 -32.31
N ALA A 247 57.21 10.38 -31.23
CA ALA A 247 58.00 9.23 -30.71
C ALA A 247 57.96 9.15 -29.16
N PRO A 248 58.30 8.03 -28.49
CA PRO A 248 58.03 6.62 -28.79
C PRO A 248 57.30 5.88 -27.63
N ARG A 249 56.84 4.66 -27.93
CA ARG A 249 56.18 3.68 -27.04
C ARG A 249 56.92 3.46 -25.70
N LYS A 250 56.15 3.41 -24.59
CA LYS A 250 56.49 2.68 -23.37
C LYS A 250 55.41 1.66 -22.98
N LYS A 251 55.89 0.63 -22.30
CA LYS A 251 55.41 -0.75 -22.19
C LYS A 251 54.09 -0.91 -21.42
N ALA A 252 53.36 -1.97 -21.79
CA ALA A 252 52.18 -2.48 -21.10
C ALA A 252 52.54 -3.09 -19.73
N GLY A 253 51.66 -2.85 -18.76
CA GLY A 253 51.57 -3.48 -17.44
C GLY A 253 50.08 -3.61 -17.03
N PRO A 254 49.73 -4.46 -16.05
CA PRO A 254 48.63 -5.41 -16.18
C PRO A 254 47.23 -4.95 -15.73
N GLN A 255 46.29 -5.79 -16.13
CA GLN A 255 44.82 -5.69 -16.18
C GLN A 255 44.13 -5.48 -14.81
N ALA A 256 43.25 -4.47 -14.76
CA ALA A 256 42.29 -4.24 -13.68
C ALA A 256 41.00 -5.08 -13.87
N PRO A 257 40.24 -5.36 -12.80
CA PRO A 257 39.23 -6.43 -12.78
C PRO A 257 37.98 -6.09 -13.59
N ARG A 258 37.42 -7.13 -14.24
CA ARG A 258 36.19 -7.09 -15.03
C ARG A 258 35.01 -6.54 -14.22
N THR A 259 34.60 -5.32 -14.55
CA THR A 259 33.37 -4.71 -14.05
C THR A 259 32.17 -5.45 -14.64
N ARG A 260 31.27 -5.94 -13.76
CA ARG A 260 29.95 -6.44 -14.13
C ARG A 260 29.16 -5.29 -14.76
N VAL A 261 28.75 -5.46 -16.02
CA VAL A 261 27.88 -4.50 -16.71
C VAL A 261 26.52 -4.44 -15.98
N PRO A 262 25.97 -3.25 -15.67
CA PRO A 262 24.68 -3.11 -15.02
C PRO A 262 23.53 -3.66 -15.89
N ARG A 263 22.51 -4.18 -15.22
CA ARG A 263 21.36 -4.93 -15.79
C ARG A 263 20.56 -4.13 -16.84
N SER A 264 20.65 -2.80 -16.84
CA SER A 264 19.96 -1.91 -17.78
C SER A 264 20.54 -1.93 -19.20
N VAL A 265 21.87 -2.10 -19.34
CA VAL A 265 22.52 -2.17 -20.66
C VAL A 265 22.29 -3.56 -21.30
N ALA A 266 22.03 -4.59 -20.48
CA ALA A 266 21.70 -5.93 -20.96
C ALA A 266 20.32 -5.99 -21.63
N THR A 267 19.33 -5.27 -21.10
CA THR A 267 17.98 -5.19 -21.68
C THR A 267 17.95 -4.46 -23.03
N ASP A 268 18.77 -3.41 -23.19
CA ASP A 268 18.86 -2.69 -24.48
C ASP A 268 19.48 -3.56 -25.58
N ASN A 269 20.46 -4.40 -25.22
CA ASN A 269 21.08 -5.34 -26.15
C ASN A 269 20.17 -6.51 -26.52
N GLU A 270 19.31 -6.97 -25.61
CA GLU A 270 18.30 -8.00 -25.89
C GLU A 270 17.23 -7.51 -26.88
N ALA A 271 16.71 -6.29 -26.70
CA ALA A 271 15.73 -5.71 -27.62
C ALA A 271 16.30 -5.49 -29.03
N ARG A 272 17.56 -5.01 -29.14
CA ARG A 272 18.24 -4.86 -30.42
C ARG A 272 18.58 -6.21 -31.07
N ALA A 273 18.86 -7.25 -30.27
CA ALA A 273 19.11 -8.58 -30.79
C ALA A 273 17.87 -9.22 -31.41
N LEU A 274 16.69 -9.03 -30.80
CA LEU A 274 15.42 -9.50 -31.36
C LEU A 274 15.11 -8.83 -32.70
N ALA A 275 15.27 -7.51 -32.80
CA ALA A 275 15.07 -6.79 -34.06
C ALA A 275 15.99 -7.27 -35.19
N LEU A 276 17.23 -7.67 -34.86
CA LEU A 276 18.17 -8.24 -35.83
C LEU A 276 17.83 -9.68 -36.23
N LEU A 277 17.28 -10.48 -35.31
CA LEU A 277 16.84 -11.85 -35.58
C LEU A 277 15.56 -11.90 -36.43
N ASP A 278 14.65 -10.95 -36.22
CA ASP A 278 13.45 -10.80 -37.05
C ASP A 278 13.81 -10.39 -38.49
N ALA A 279 14.84 -9.54 -38.66
CA ALA A 279 15.32 -9.13 -39.96
C ALA A 279 16.14 -10.22 -40.68
N GLU A 280 16.92 -11.01 -39.94
CA GLU A 280 17.79 -12.07 -40.47
C GLU A 280 17.73 -13.34 -39.59
N PRO A 281 16.80 -14.29 -39.84
CA PRO A 281 16.57 -15.47 -39.00
C PRO A 281 17.75 -16.45 -38.89
N GLY A 282 18.79 -16.29 -39.72
CA GLY A 282 19.98 -17.14 -39.78
C GLY A 282 21.26 -16.51 -39.25
N ILE A 283 21.20 -15.34 -38.59
CA ILE A 283 22.40 -14.64 -38.12
C ILE A 283 23.17 -15.47 -37.09
N THR A 284 24.47 -15.65 -37.32
CA THR A 284 25.34 -16.35 -36.35
C THR A 284 25.59 -15.47 -35.13
N GLY A 285 25.76 -16.06 -33.94
CA GLY A 285 25.97 -15.28 -32.72
C GLY A 285 27.29 -14.51 -32.70
N ALA A 286 28.26 -14.87 -33.53
CA ALA A 286 29.48 -14.09 -33.75
C ALA A 286 29.19 -12.77 -34.51
N GLU A 287 28.32 -12.83 -35.52
CA GLU A 287 27.89 -11.65 -36.28
C GLU A 287 26.95 -10.75 -35.47
N LEU A 288 26.04 -11.35 -34.71
CA LEU A 288 25.19 -10.65 -33.74
C LEU A 288 26.06 -9.88 -32.71
N GLY A 289 27.16 -10.48 -32.26
CA GLY A 289 28.11 -9.84 -31.38
C GLY A 289 28.78 -8.60 -32.00
N ARG A 290 29.21 -8.70 -33.27
CA ARG A 290 29.81 -7.57 -34.00
C ARG A 290 28.84 -6.39 -34.12
N ARG A 291 27.59 -6.63 -34.52
CA ARG A 291 26.59 -5.57 -34.72
C ARG A 291 26.14 -4.89 -33.42
N LEU A 292 26.16 -5.61 -32.30
CA LEU A 292 25.83 -5.08 -30.98
C LEU A 292 27.05 -4.52 -30.22
N ASN A 293 28.24 -4.50 -30.86
CA ASN A 293 29.51 -4.09 -30.25
C ASN A 293 29.83 -4.86 -28.94
N ILE A 294 29.51 -6.16 -28.90
CA ILE A 294 29.79 -7.08 -27.79
C ILE A 294 30.70 -8.23 -28.25
N SER A 295 31.30 -8.95 -27.30
CA SER A 295 32.17 -10.08 -27.66
C SER A 295 31.40 -11.21 -28.37
N ALA A 296 32.05 -11.92 -29.30
CA ALA A 296 31.44 -13.05 -30.03
C ALA A 296 30.87 -14.13 -29.09
N ARG A 297 31.50 -14.38 -27.93
CA ARG A 297 30.98 -15.30 -26.91
C ARG A 297 29.69 -14.78 -26.26
N GLN A 298 29.56 -13.48 -26.05
CA GLN A 298 28.33 -12.88 -25.51
C GLN A 298 27.20 -12.89 -26.53
N GLY A 299 27.49 -12.60 -27.80
CA GLY A 299 26.51 -12.72 -28.90
C GLY A 299 25.98 -14.15 -29.06
N GLN A 300 26.84 -15.17 -29.01
CA GLN A 300 26.42 -16.58 -29.05
C GLN A 300 25.54 -16.98 -27.85
N ARG A 301 25.86 -16.49 -26.64
CA ARG A 301 25.03 -16.73 -25.44
C ARG A 301 23.66 -16.06 -25.57
N LEU A 302 23.61 -14.85 -26.13
CA LEU A 302 22.37 -14.10 -26.34
C LEU A 302 21.46 -14.83 -27.34
N LEU A 303 22.01 -15.24 -28.49
CA LEU A 303 21.31 -16.03 -29.51
C LEU A 303 20.73 -17.32 -28.91
N SER A 304 21.53 -18.08 -28.14
CA SER A 304 21.07 -19.32 -27.52
C SER A 304 19.97 -19.14 -26.45
N ARG A 305 19.88 -17.95 -25.84
CA ARG A 305 18.81 -17.63 -24.88
C ARG A 305 17.51 -17.28 -25.60
N LEU A 306 17.59 -16.49 -26.66
CA LEU A 306 16.44 -16.07 -27.45
C LEU A 306 15.87 -17.22 -28.31
N ALA A 307 16.71 -18.18 -28.72
CA ALA A 307 16.28 -19.36 -29.47
C ALA A 307 15.64 -20.47 -28.59
N ARG A 308 15.62 -20.33 -27.26
CA ARG A 308 14.92 -21.27 -26.39
C ARG A 308 13.45 -20.85 -26.25
N PRO A 309 12.47 -21.72 -26.58
CA PRO A 309 11.08 -21.44 -26.24
C PRO A 309 10.94 -21.30 -24.71
N ALA A 310 10.12 -20.33 -24.28
CA ALA A 310 9.86 -20.11 -22.85
C ALA A 310 9.31 -21.40 -22.22
N PRO A 311 9.75 -21.80 -21.01
CA PRO A 311 9.20 -22.99 -20.36
C PRO A 311 7.74 -22.75 -20.00
N ASP A 312 6.86 -23.63 -20.47
CA ASP A 312 5.44 -23.66 -20.13
C ASP A 312 5.27 -23.76 -18.62
N SER A 313 4.62 -22.75 -18.02
CA SER A 313 4.21 -22.74 -16.62
C SER A 313 2.99 -23.62 -16.38
N SER A 314 3.05 -24.89 -16.76
CA SER A 314 2.02 -25.88 -16.45
C SER A 314 2.62 -27.27 -16.22
N THR A 315 3.12 -27.49 -15.00
CA THR A 315 3.24 -28.84 -14.46
C THR A 315 3.01 -28.76 -12.95
N GLN A 316 1.76 -28.99 -12.54
CA GLN A 316 1.47 -29.44 -11.18
C GLN A 316 2.07 -30.84 -11.00
N PRO A 317 2.73 -31.15 -9.88
CA PRO A 317 3.08 -32.52 -9.56
C PRO A 317 1.83 -33.28 -9.12
N SER A 318 1.44 -34.26 -9.92
CA SER A 318 0.51 -35.32 -9.55
C SER A 318 1.07 -36.10 -8.35
N THR A 319 0.33 -36.13 -7.25
CA THR A 319 0.59 -37.02 -6.12
C THR A 319 0.28 -38.46 -6.53
N THR A 320 1.33 -39.26 -6.59
CA THR A 320 1.32 -40.71 -6.81
C THR A 320 0.57 -41.43 -5.69
N SER A 321 -0.44 -42.21 -6.08
CA SER A 321 -0.95 -43.36 -5.34
C SER A 321 0.02 -44.54 -5.46
N ALA A 322 0.40 -45.17 -4.35
CA ALA A 322 0.85 -46.56 -4.35
C ALA A 322 0.75 -47.19 -2.96
N SER A 323 0.10 -48.36 -2.95
CA SER A 323 -0.05 -49.38 -1.88
C SER A 323 -1.22 -49.21 -0.92
#